data_AF-A0A849RXE5-F1
#
_entry.id   AF-A0A849RXE5-F1
#
_cell.length_a   1.000
_cell.length_b   1.000
_cell.length_c   1.000
_cell.angle_alpha   90.00
_cell.angle_beta   90.00
_cell.angle_gamma   90.00
#
_symmetry.space_group_name_H-M   'P 1'
#
loop_
_entity.id
_entity.type
_entity.pdbx_description
1 polymer ?
#
loop_
_entity_poly.entity_id
_entity_poly.type
_entity_poly.pdbx_seq_one_letter_code
_entity_poly.pdbx_strand_id
1 'polypeptide(L)'
;MTQSICRTGLQFFASAVVAGILVVCGTMLLMPDIAGAQGRIRTDIEIDHSATGFPLSGGHAQVECQRCHLQGIFRGTPTQCAQCHSPGGRVVSTFKPANHLPTTVNCSSCHRTTSWT
;
A
#
# COMPACT_ATOMS: atom_id res chain seq x y z
N MET A 1 6.32 -47.39 -44.32
CA MET A 1 7.19 -46.18 -44.27
C MET A 1 6.24 -45.00 -44.36
N THR A 2 5.92 -44.16 -43.36
CA THR A 2 6.70 -43.52 -42.28
C THR A 2 5.70 -42.82 -41.33
N GLN A 3 5.46 -43.27 -40.08
CA GLN A 3 4.64 -42.49 -39.10
C GLN A 3 4.99 -42.67 -37.60
N SER A 4 6.14 -43.27 -37.22
CA SER A 4 6.42 -43.55 -35.78
C SER A 4 7.43 -42.64 -35.08
N ILE A 5 7.96 -41.58 -35.71
CA ILE A 5 9.13 -40.85 -35.15
C ILE A 5 8.75 -39.55 -34.41
N CYS A 6 7.52 -39.02 -34.53
CA CYS A 6 7.22 -37.66 -34.04
C CYS A 6 6.59 -37.55 -32.63
N ARG A 7 6.45 -38.64 -31.85
CA ARG A 7 5.78 -38.58 -30.53
C ARG A 7 6.72 -38.67 -29.31
N THR A 8 7.97 -39.09 -29.50
CA THR A 8 8.86 -39.42 -28.38
C THR A 8 9.71 -38.24 -27.88
N GLY A 9 9.74 -37.10 -28.59
CA GLY A 9 10.60 -35.96 -28.22
C GLY A 9 10.03 -35.02 -27.16
N LEU A 10 8.70 -34.84 -27.10
CA LEU A 10 8.09 -33.81 -26.25
C LEU A 10 7.95 -34.23 -24.77
N GLN A 11 8.07 -35.52 -24.47
CA GLN A 11 7.89 -36.05 -23.12
C GLN A 11 9.18 -36.02 -22.27
N PHE A 12 10.36 -35.89 -22.89
CA PHE A 12 11.63 -35.80 -22.16
C PHE A 12 11.92 -34.39 -21.63
N PHE A 13 11.42 -33.32 -22.27
CA PHE A 13 11.67 -31.95 -21.81
C PHE A 13 10.83 -31.53 -20.61
N ALA A 14 9.64 -32.12 -20.42
CA ALA A 14 8.74 -31.75 -19.32
C ALA A 14 9.27 -32.14 -17.93
N SER A 15 10.05 -33.22 -17.82
CA SER A 15 10.56 -33.71 -16.53
C SER A 15 11.85 -33.02 -16.06
N ALA A 16 12.63 -32.42 -16.98
CA ALA A 16 13.85 -31.71 -16.63
C ALA A 16 13.57 -30.33 -15.97
N VAL A 17 12.49 -29.66 -16.36
CA VAL A 17 12.13 -28.33 -15.83
C VAL A 17 11.60 -28.42 -14.40
N VAL A 18 10.81 -29.46 -14.09
CA VAL A 18 10.23 -29.65 -12.74
C VAL A 18 11.31 -30.03 -11.71
N ALA A 19 12.32 -30.80 -12.11
CA ALA A 19 13.47 -31.12 -11.26
C ALA A 19 14.33 -29.88 -10.94
N GLY A 20 14.48 -28.95 -11.90
CA GLY A 20 15.26 -27.71 -11.69
C GLY A 20 14.63 -26.73 -10.69
N ILE A 21 13.30 -26.64 -10.64
CA ILE A 21 12.58 -25.73 -9.74
C ILE A 21 12.67 -26.19 -8.27
N LEU A 22 12.68 -27.50 -8.02
CA LEU A 22 12.82 -28.04 -6.66
C LEU A 22 14.25 -27.85 -6.09
N VAL A 23 15.28 -27.90 -6.95
CA VAL A 23 16.67 -27.70 -6.52
C VAL A 23 16.95 -26.23 -6.14
N VAL A 24 16.30 -25.27 -6.80
CA VAL A 24 16.44 -23.83 -6.48
C VAL A 24 15.70 -23.46 -5.19
N CYS A 25 14.56 -24.08 -4.88
CA CYS A 25 13.87 -23.89 -3.59
C CYS A 25 14.61 -24.52 -2.40
N GLY A 26 15.27 -25.67 -2.60
CA GLY A 26 15.97 -26.39 -1.53
C GLY A 26 17.27 -25.70 -1.07
N THR A 27 17.97 -25.01 -1.97
CA THR A 27 19.23 -24.31 -1.64
C THR A 27 19.00 -22.94 -0.97
N MET A 28 17.79 -22.38 -1.09
CA MET A 28 17.41 -21.11 -0.45
C MET A 28 17.19 -21.24 1.07
N LEU A 29 17.06 -22.47 1.58
CA LEU A 29 16.92 -22.78 3.02
C LEU A 29 18.26 -23.04 3.74
N LEU A 30 19.39 -23.04 3.02
CA LEU A 30 20.72 -23.31 3.58
C LEU A 30 21.64 -22.08 3.63
N MET A 31 21.11 -20.88 3.37
CA MET A 31 21.88 -19.65 3.61
C MET A 31 21.74 -19.25 5.08
N PRO A 32 22.85 -19.15 5.84
CA PRO A 32 22.80 -18.64 7.20
C PRO A 32 22.38 -17.16 7.18
N ASP A 33 21.44 -16.80 8.05
CA ASP A 33 20.98 -15.43 8.29
C ASP A 33 22.17 -14.52 8.63
N ILE A 34 22.75 -13.88 7.61
CA ILE A 34 23.58 -12.69 7.81
C ILE A 34 22.65 -11.52 8.16
N ALA A 35 22.13 -11.55 9.39
CA ALA A 35 21.53 -10.40 10.06
C ALA A 35 22.63 -9.34 10.33
N GLY A 36 23.14 -8.75 9.25
CA GLY A 36 24.04 -7.62 9.26
C GLY A 36 23.22 -6.36 9.52
N ALA A 37 23.42 -5.78 10.70
CA ALA A 37 22.93 -4.47 11.10
C ALA A 37 23.23 -3.41 10.01
N GLN A 38 22.17 -2.95 9.33
CA GLN A 38 22.26 -1.86 8.35
C GLN A 38 22.15 -0.51 9.06
N GLY A 39 23.28 0.02 9.53
CA GLY A 39 23.42 1.46 9.78
C GLY A 39 23.49 2.21 8.45
N ARG A 40 22.34 2.40 7.78
CA ARG A 40 22.27 3.16 6.53
C ARG A 40 22.11 4.65 6.85
N ILE A 41 23.04 5.48 6.36
CA ILE A 41 22.75 6.91 6.16
C ILE A 41 21.67 6.97 5.08
N ARG A 42 20.46 7.33 5.50
CA ARG A 42 19.26 7.44 4.66
C ARG A 42 19.46 8.59 3.67
N THR A 43 19.68 8.27 2.40
CA THR A 43 19.56 9.24 1.28
C THR A 43 18.11 9.33 0.78
N ASP A 44 17.22 8.52 1.33
CA ASP A 44 15.80 8.78 1.43
C ASP A 44 15.57 9.84 2.51
N ILE A 45 15.06 10.99 2.10
CA ILE A 45 14.42 11.90 3.05
C ILE A 45 13.15 11.17 3.51
N GLU A 46 13.28 10.42 4.59
CA GLU A 46 12.14 9.79 5.28
C GLU A 46 11.27 10.94 5.81
N ILE A 47 10.20 11.26 5.08
CA ILE A 47 9.19 12.21 5.55
C ILE A 47 8.34 11.49 6.58
N ASP A 48 8.64 11.74 7.85
CA ASP A 48 7.81 11.30 8.95
C ASP A 48 6.49 12.09 8.96
N HIS A 49 5.43 11.47 8.46
CA HIS A 49 4.09 12.06 8.47
C HIS A 49 3.54 12.27 9.88
N SER A 50 4.08 11.59 10.90
CA SER A 50 3.69 11.82 12.29
C SER A 50 4.25 13.13 12.85
N ALA A 51 5.35 13.63 12.27
CA ALA A 51 5.87 14.97 12.51
C ALA A 51 5.14 16.05 11.68
N THR A 52 4.38 15.64 10.66
CA THR A 52 3.45 16.53 9.96
C THR A 52 2.15 16.62 10.77
N GLY A 53 1.47 17.78 10.74
CA GLY A 53 0.22 17.99 11.50
C GLY A 53 -0.97 17.11 11.07
N PHE A 54 -0.75 16.04 10.30
CA PHE A 54 -1.74 15.09 9.84
C PHE A 54 -1.20 13.65 9.89
N PRO A 55 -1.51 12.88 10.94
CA PRO A 55 -1.08 11.49 11.02
C PRO A 55 -1.85 10.61 10.03
N LEU A 56 -1.11 9.82 9.24
CA LEU A 56 -1.68 8.79 8.37
C LEU A 56 -2.04 7.54 9.20
N SER A 57 -3.20 7.58 9.86
CA SER A 57 -3.70 6.48 10.69
C SER A 57 -5.08 5.98 10.23
N GLY A 58 -5.38 4.70 10.47
CA GLY A 58 -6.66 4.11 10.10
C GLY A 58 -6.91 4.15 8.60
N GLY A 59 -8.08 4.65 8.18
CA GLY A 59 -8.44 4.72 6.76
C GLY A 59 -7.46 5.58 5.93
N HIS A 60 -6.90 6.65 6.50
CA HIS A 60 -5.97 7.53 5.79
C HIS A 60 -4.63 6.88 5.46
N ALA A 61 -4.22 5.85 6.19
CA ALA A 61 -2.97 5.12 5.91
C ALA A 61 -3.03 4.31 4.60
N GLN A 62 -4.24 4.08 4.08
CA GLN A 62 -4.47 3.27 2.89
C GLN A 62 -4.85 4.11 1.67
N VAL A 63 -4.94 5.44 1.83
CA VAL A 63 -5.30 6.36 0.76
C VAL A 63 -4.07 6.66 -0.09
N GLU A 64 -4.24 6.60 -1.42
CA GLU A 64 -3.19 7.00 -2.36
C GLU A 64 -2.79 8.47 -2.15
N CYS A 65 -1.49 8.75 -2.12
CA CYS A 65 -0.93 10.08 -1.82
C CYS A 65 -1.54 11.20 -2.68
N GLN A 66 -1.78 10.90 -3.97
CA GLN A 66 -2.26 11.81 -5.00
C GLN A 66 -3.69 12.28 -4.76
N ARG A 67 -4.47 11.57 -3.93
CA ARG A 67 -5.84 11.99 -3.57
C ARG A 67 -5.81 13.30 -2.79
N CYS A 68 -4.81 13.49 -1.95
CA CYS A 68 -4.62 14.74 -1.20
C CYS A 68 -3.61 15.66 -1.91
N HIS A 69 -2.50 15.10 -2.37
CA HIS A 69 -1.40 15.79 -3.03
C HIS A 69 -1.61 15.91 -4.54
N LEU A 70 -2.64 16.68 -4.90
CA LEU A 70 -2.97 16.98 -6.29
C LEU A 70 -1.76 17.53 -7.03
N GLN A 71 -1.50 17.00 -8.23
CA GLN A 71 -0.37 17.38 -9.08
C GLN A 71 1.01 17.23 -8.40
N GLY A 72 1.11 16.40 -7.35
CA GLY A 72 2.35 16.24 -6.59
C GLY A 72 2.68 17.43 -5.69
N ILE A 73 1.71 18.30 -5.39
CA ILE A 73 1.91 19.42 -4.47
C ILE A 73 1.69 18.95 -3.03
N PHE A 74 2.78 18.86 -2.27
CA PHE A 74 2.76 18.35 -0.89
C PHE A 74 2.52 19.41 0.19
N ARG A 75 2.88 20.66 -0.10
CA ARG A 75 2.72 21.78 0.84
C ARG A 75 1.31 22.34 0.78
N GLY A 76 0.79 22.74 1.95
CA GLY A 76 -0.52 23.39 2.05
C GLY A 76 -1.71 22.44 1.89
N THR A 77 -1.51 21.13 1.93
CA THR A 77 -2.62 20.17 2.02
C THR A 77 -3.39 20.44 3.31
N PRO A 78 -4.72 20.64 3.24
CA PRO A 78 -5.52 20.93 4.42
C PRO A 78 -5.57 19.71 5.35
N THR A 79 -5.51 19.96 6.66
CA THR A 79 -5.53 18.92 7.70
C THR A 79 -6.87 18.83 8.44
N GLN A 80 -7.79 19.78 8.18
CA GLN A 80 -9.10 19.81 8.80
C GLN A 80 -10.05 18.83 8.09
N CYS A 81 -10.78 18.03 8.87
CA CYS A 81 -11.66 16.97 8.36
C CYS A 81 -12.65 17.51 7.30
N ALA A 82 -13.26 18.65 7.56
CA ALA A 82 -14.29 19.25 6.71
C ALA A 82 -13.77 19.70 5.33
N GLN A 83 -12.46 19.93 5.15
CA GLN A 83 -11.91 20.36 3.86
C GLN A 83 -11.90 19.23 2.82
N CYS A 84 -12.04 17.99 3.29
CA CYS A 84 -12.12 16.78 2.48
C CYS A 84 -13.48 16.07 2.64
N HIS A 85 -14.03 16.05 3.85
CA HIS A 85 -15.31 15.42 4.23
C HIS A 85 -16.49 16.39 4.21
N SER A 86 -16.63 17.14 3.13
CA SER A 86 -17.79 17.99 2.86
C SER A 86 -18.18 17.90 1.38
N PRO A 87 -19.43 18.23 1.04
CA PRO A 87 -19.79 18.50 -0.35
C PRO A 87 -18.83 19.55 -0.94
N GLY A 88 -18.27 19.27 -2.12
CA GLY A 88 -17.31 20.16 -2.78
C GLY A 88 -15.91 20.22 -2.14
N GLY A 89 -15.60 19.32 -1.19
CA GLY A 89 -14.26 19.18 -0.62
C GLY A 89 -13.22 18.73 -1.65
N ARG A 90 -11.94 18.68 -1.24
CA ARG A 90 -10.81 18.35 -2.12
C ARG A 90 -10.88 16.94 -2.72
N VAL A 91 -11.61 16.03 -2.09
CA VAL A 91 -11.74 14.63 -2.49
C VAL A 91 -13.20 14.18 -2.44
N VAL A 92 -13.54 13.19 -3.25
CA VAL A 92 -14.78 12.44 -3.08
C VAL A 92 -14.64 11.59 -1.82
N SER A 93 -15.49 11.87 -0.83
CA SER A 93 -15.50 11.18 0.46
C SER A 93 -16.91 11.14 1.04
N THR A 94 -17.09 10.36 2.10
CA THR A 94 -18.32 10.38 2.90
C THR A 94 -18.38 11.68 3.69
N PHE A 95 -19.47 12.42 3.53
CA PHE A 95 -19.77 13.65 4.27
C PHE A 95 -20.90 13.44 5.28
N LYS A 96 -21.17 14.46 6.09
CA LYS A 96 -22.21 14.45 7.13
C LYS A 96 -23.57 14.05 6.52
N PRO A 97 -24.23 12.98 6.98
CA PRO A 97 -25.55 12.61 6.49
C PRO A 97 -26.62 13.60 6.98
N ALA A 98 -27.81 13.56 6.37
CA ALA A 98 -28.90 14.48 6.69
C ALA A 98 -29.37 14.41 8.15
N ASN A 99 -29.19 13.26 8.81
CA ASN A 99 -29.54 13.02 10.22
C ASN A 99 -28.37 13.24 11.20
N HIS A 100 -27.25 13.84 10.75
CA HIS A 100 -26.13 14.15 11.61
C HIS A 100 -26.50 15.22 12.66
N LEU A 101 -25.96 15.09 13.88
CA LEU A 101 -26.16 16.07 14.95
C LEU A 101 -25.64 17.47 14.55
N PRO A 102 -26.44 18.56 14.68
CA PRO A 102 -25.95 19.91 14.44
C PRO A 102 -24.87 20.28 15.47
N THR A 103 -23.64 20.53 15.01
CA THR A 103 -22.54 20.91 15.90
C THR A 103 -21.47 21.72 15.17
N THR A 104 -20.81 22.59 15.93
CA THR A 104 -19.64 23.38 15.51
C THR A 104 -18.34 22.86 16.12
N VAL A 105 -18.39 21.82 16.96
CA VAL A 105 -17.19 21.22 17.56
C VAL A 105 -16.35 20.49 16.51
N ASN A 106 -15.07 20.30 16.81
CA ASN A 106 -14.16 19.58 15.93
C ASN A 106 -14.63 18.14 15.70
N CYS A 107 -14.53 17.66 14.46
CA CYS A 107 -14.99 16.32 14.08
C CYS A 107 -14.30 15.22 14.90
N SER A 108 -13.03 15.43 15.28
CA SER A 108 -12.23 14.51 16.09
C SER A 108 -12.71 14.36 17.54
N SER A 109 -13.60 15.24 18.02
CA SER A 109 -14.23 15.09 19.34
C SER A 109 -15.22 13.92 19.39
N CYS A 110 -15.73 13.47 18.24
CA CYS A 110 -16.66 12.34 18.15
C CYS A 110 -16.13 11.23 17.24
N HIS A 111 -15.48 11.57 16.12
CA HIS A 111 -15.00 10.61 15.13
C HIS A 111 -13.51 10.32 15.26
N ARG A 112 -13.11 9.13 14.82
CA ARG A 112 -11.69 8.72 14.71
C ARG A 112 -11.36 8.41 13.26
N THR A 113 -10.09 8.44 12.88
CA THR A 113 -9.69 8.13 11.50
C THR A 113 -9.94 6.67 11.10
N THR A 114 -10.22 5.79 12.07
CA THR A 114 -10.60 4.40 11.87
C THR A 114 -12.11 4.18 11.80
N SER A 115 -12.94 5.13 12.28
CA SER A 115 -14.40 5.01 12.27
C SER A 115 -15.10 6.38 12.26
N TRP A 116 -16.00 6.55 11.30
CA TRP A 116 -16.80 7.76 11.07
C TRP A 116 -18.24 7.66 11.60
N THR A 117 -18.56 6.61 12.35
CA THR A 117 -19.86 6.44 13.04
C THR A 117 -19.87 7.10 14.41
#